data_AF-A0A4Q9FG30-F1
#
_entry.id   AF-A0A4Q9FG30-F1
#
_cell.length_a   1.000
_cell.length_b   1.000
_cell.length_c   1.000
_cell.angle_alpha   90.00
_cell.angle_beta   90.00
_cell.angle_gamma   90.00
#
_symmetry.space_group_name_H-M   'P 1'
#
loop_
_entity.id
_entity.type
_entity.pdbx_description
1 polymer ?
#
loop_
_entity_poly.entity_id
_entity_poly.type
_entity_poly.pdbx_seq_one_letter_code
_entity_poly.pdbx_strand_id
1 'polypeptide(L)'
;MLSSTREDYKEKYENRLSNHKKAYFENDVTSFLEQELSTYTKYLNSLTKIADYFKNKTTKDLRVNPAITAVISDLKKANKSVFNEIFTIEKTRVVTDRVELEKGYEDEMIQGFIPGKIEIDVTKLKNYITSANKIIAFIIEKQKKTKLLEEKKTYEDEVWFKVGVKLASGEMDKYYTIDSKGIMQLKNSYTAPRVAEELGDKKWQKDVLATLKNYSTESTNAHKNIFNSRDKMMKIINHCKEKGIPVIPHFTDRLPPE
;
A
#
# COMPACT_ATOMS: atom_id res chain seq x y z
N MET A 1 10.96 14.90 2.42
CA MET A 1 11.25 13.71 3.27
C MET A 1 12.35 12.82 2.71
N LEU A 2 12.81 13.00 1.47
CA LEU A 2 13.93 12.21 0.92
C LEU A 2 15.29 12.53 1.59
N SER A 3 15.37 13.57 2.42
CA SER A 3 16.53 13.89 3.26
C SER A 3 16.59 13.09 4.58
N SER A 4 15.57 12.28 4.87
CA SER A 4 15.49 11.57 6.15
C SER A 4 16.62 10.56 6.32
N THR A 5 17.15 10.49 7.54
CA THR A 5 17.89 9.30 7.99
C THR A 5 16.94 8.09 8.04
N ARG A 6 17.49 6.89 8.22
CA ARG A 6 16.67 5.68 8.41
C ARG A 6 15.79 5.83 9.66
N GLU A 7 16.33 6.42 10.71
CA GLU A 7 15.70 6.66 11.99
C GLU A 7 14.51 7.64 11.82
N ASP A 8 14.73 8.79 11.18
CA ASP A 8 13.66 9.75 10.87
C ASP A 8 12.56 9.13 10.01
N TYR A 9 12.94 8.28 9.05
CA TYR A 9 11.98 7.58 8.20
C TYR A 9 11.09 6.66 9.01
N LYS A 10 11.66 5.89 9.95
CA LYS A 10 10.95 4.96 10.82
C LYS A 10 10.00 5.69 11.77
N GLU A 11 10.45 6.76 12.41
CA GLU A 11 9.63 7.53 13.34
C GLU A 11 8.36 8.07 12.65
N LYS A 12 8.50 8.54 11.41
CA LYS A 12 7.39 9.12 10.64
C LYS A 12 6.57 8.07 9.87
N TYR A 13 6.98 6.80 9.85
CA TYR A 13 6.39 5.75 9.02
C TYR A 13 4.91 5.53 9.32
N GLU A 14 4.55 5.32 10.59
CA GLU A 14 3.16 5.00 10.98
C GLU A 14 2.22 6.17 10.69
N ASN A 15 2.67 7.40 10.86
CA ASN A 15 1.90 8.59 10.51
C ASN A 15 1.66 8.68 8.99
N ARG A 16 2.70 8.44 8.16
CA ARG A 16 2.54 8.41 6.70
C ARG A 16 1.58 7.33 6.24
N LEU A 17 1.71 6.11 6.78
CA LEU A 17 0.82 5.00 6.46
C LEU A 17 -0.64 5.32 6.86
N SER A 18 -0.83 5.92 8.04
CA SER A 18 -2.15 6.36 8.51
C SER A 18 -2.78 7.40 7.57
N ASN A 19 -2.00 8.41 7.16
CA ASN A 19 -2.47 9.44 6.24
C ASN A 19 -2.78 8.86 4.86
N HIS A 20 -1.96 7.94 4.36
CA HIS A 20 -2.21 7.22 3.10
C HIS A 20 -3.55 6.48 3.13
N LYS A 21 -3.80 5.68 4.17
CA LYS A 21 -5.06 4.93 4.35
C LYS A 21 -6.30 5.82 4.46
N LYS A 22 -6.14 7.05 4.96
CA LYS A 22 -7.26 8.02 5.08
C LYS A 22 -7.58 8.72 3.77
N ALA A 23 -6.64 8.79 2.83
CA ALA A 23 -6.82 9.55 1.59
C ALA A 23 -7.87 8.92 0.66
N TYR A 24 -7.87 7.58 0.53
CA TYR A 24 -8.79 6.85 -0.34
C TYR A 24 -9.14 5.49 0.29
N PHE A 25 -10.35 4.97 0.03
CA PHE A 25 -10.79 3.70 0.63
C PHE A 25 -10.03 2.48 0.10
N GLU A 26 -9.47 2.57 -1.11
CA GLU A 26 -8.67 1.52 -1.75
C GLU A 26 -7.23 1.50 -1.24
N ASN A 27 -6.81 2.54 -0.51
CA ASN A 27 -5.45 2.64 -0.01
C ASN A 27 -5.22 1.65 1.13
N ASP A 28 -4.27 0.75 0.91
CA ASP A 28 -3.86 -0.27 1.86
C ASP A 28 -2.35 -0.19 2.18
N VAL A 29 -1.85 -1.16 2.94
CA VAL A 29 -0.43 -1.21 3.31
C VAL A 29 0.44 -1.54 2.09
N THR A 30 -0.07 -2.35 1.16
CA THR A 30 0.67 -2.84 -0.01
C THR A 30 0.94 -1.72 -1.00
N SER A 31 -0.12 -1.02 -1.43
CA SER A 31 -0.04 0.17 -2.28
C SER A 31 0.83 1.27 -1.69
N PHE A 32 0.77 1.50 -0.37
CA PHE A 32 1.65 2.45 0.32
C PHE A 32 3.12 2.08 0.18
N LEU A 33 3.47 0.81 0.46
CA LEU A 33 4.85 0.33 0.41
C LEU A 33 5.41 0.35 -1.02
N GLU A 34 4.58 0.07 -2.03
CA GLU A 34 4.95 0.18 -3.45
C GLU A 34 5.26 1.62 -3.85
N GLN A 35 4.42 2.57 -3.42
CA GLN A 35 4.63 4.00 -3.67
C GLN A 35 5.91 4.51 -3.00
N GLU A 36 6.14 4.16 -1.73
CA GLU A 36 7.37 4.53 -1.01
C GLU A 36 8.60 3.90 -1.69
N LEU A 37 8.54 2.62 -2.06
CA LEU A 37 9.65 1.94 -2.75
C LEU A 37 10.00 2.61 -4.08
N SER A 38 9.00 2.92 -4.90
CA SER A 38 9.17 3.63 -6.17
C SER A 38 9.81 5.00 -5.97
N THR A 39 9.32 5.75 -4.97
CA THR A 39 9.81 7.08 -4.62
C THR A 39 11.28 7.05 -4.19
N TYR A 40 11.64 6.17 -3.25
CA TYR A 40 13.01 6.06 -2.76
C TYR A 40 13.98 5.45 -3.78
N THR A 41 13.50 4.56 -4.66
CA THR A 41 14.32 4.00 -5.75
C THR A 41 14.68 5.09 -6.77
N LYS A 42 13.72 5.91 -7.19
CA LYS A 42 13.98 7.06 -8.08
C LYS A 42 14.98 8.05 -7.46
N TYR A 43 14.82 8.31 -6.16
CA TYR A 43 15.73 9.16 -5.41
C TYR A 43 17.15 8.59 -5.34
N LEU A 44 17.31 7.30 -4.97
CA LEU A 44 18.59 6.61 -4.95
C LEU A 44 19.26 6.63 -6.33
N ASN A 45 18.52 6.32 -7.39
CA ASN A 45 19.04 6.34 -8.76
C ASN A 45 19.59 7.71 -9.14
N SER A 46 18.93 8.80 -8.70
CA SER A 46 19.40 10.17 -8.94
C SER A 46 20.72 10.43 -8.21
N LEU A 47 20.84 10.04 -6.94
CA LEU A 47 22.07 10.19 -6.17
C LEU A 47 23.22 9.36 -6.72
N THR A 48 22.97 8.11 -7.13
CA THR A 48 23.99 7.21 -7.69
C THR A 48 24.51 7.74 -9.03
N LYS A 49 23.63 8.23 -9.92
CA LYS A 49 24.05 8.88 -11.18
C LYS A 49 24.98 10.07 -10.93
N ILE A 50 24.71 10.86 -9.90
CA ILE A 50 25.61 11.94 -9.48
C ILE A 50 26.94 11.33 -9.03
N ALA A 51 26.94 10.41 -8.07
CA ALA A 51 28.17 9.81 -7.55
C ALA A 51 29.06 9.20 -8.66
N ASP A 52 28.46 8.48 -9.60
CA ASP A 52 29.17 7.87 -10.73
C ASP A 52 29.78 8.91 -11.67
N TYR A 53 29.06 10.00 -11.95
CA TYR A 53 29.57 11.10 -12.76
C TYR A 53 30.82 11.73 -12.14
N PHE A 54 30.84 11.86 -10.81
CA PHE A 54 31.94 12.47 -10.06
C PHE A 54 33.08 11.52 -9.70
N LYS A 55 32.88 10.20 -9.77
CA LYS A 55 33.91 9.20 -9.48
C LYS A 55 35.15 9.35 -10.37
N ASN A 56 34.97 9.84 -11.60
CA ASN A 56 36.01 9.91 -12.62
C ASN A 56 36.46 11.35 -12.94
N LYS A 57 35.97 12.36 -12.21
CA LYS A 57 36.27 13.77 -12.48
C LYS A 57 36.76 14.46 -11.22
N THR A 58 37.98 14.98 -11.26
CA THR A 58 38.51 15.84 -10.19
C THR A 58 37.62 17.06 -10.06
N THR A 59 37.15 17.30 -8.84
CA THR A 59 36.11 18.23 -8.37
C THR A 59 36.28 19.71 -8.73
N LYS A 60 37.27 20.10 -9.54
CA LYS A 60 37.62 21.51 -9.76
C LYS A 60 37.15 22.09 -11.10
N ASP A 61 36.88 21.29 -12.14
CA ASP A 61 36.62 21.81 -13.49
C ASP A 61 35.38 21.21 -14.16
N LEU A 62 34.23 21.31 -13.50
CA LEU A 62 32.96 21.13 -14.21
C LEU A 62 32.54 22.43 -14.87
N ARG A 63 33.19 22.74 -16.00
CA ARG A 63 32.52 23.57 -17.02
C ARG A 63 31.23 22.84 -17.42
N VAL A 64 30.13 23.58 -17.45
CA VAL A 64 28.76 23.09 -17.63
C VAL A 64 28.69 21.99 -18.69
N ASN A 65 28.52 20.75 -18.24
CA ASN A 65 28.25 19.62 -19.12
C ASN A 65 26.72 19.42 -19.19
N PRO A 66 26.10 19.35 -20.37
CA PRO A 66 24.65 19.15 -20.48
C PRO A 66 24.15 17.91 -19.72
N ALA A 67 24.93 16.83 -19.70
CA ALA A 67 24.58 15.59 -18.99
C ALA A 67 24.51 15.79 -17.47
N ILE A 68 25.39 16.62 -16.88
CA ILE A 68 25.31 16.88 -15.44
C ILE A 68 24.15 17.82 -15.10
N THR A 69 23.83 18.75 -15.99
CA THR A 69 22.75 19.71 -15.80
C THR A 69 21.40 19.01 -15.69
N ALA A 70 21.16 17.99 -16.53
CA ALA A 70 19.97 17.15 -16.45
C ALA A 70 19.89 16.40 -15.10
N VAL A 71 20.98 15.77 -14.67
CA VAL A 71 21.03 15.00 -13.42
C VAL A 71 20.88 15.91 -12.18
N ILE A 72 21.47 17.10 -12.19
CA ILE A 72 21.31 18.14 -11.17
C ILE A 72 19.84 18.59 -11.10
N SER A 73 19.21 18.85 -12.25
CA SER A 73 17.79 19.19 -12.35
C SER A 73 16.91 18.09 -11.74
N ASP A 74 17.19 16.83 -12.05
CA ASP A 74 16.41 15.69 -11.54
C ASP A 74 16.47 15.61 -10.00
N LEU A 75 17.67 15.75 -9.40
CA LEU A 75 17.79 15.77 -7.94
C LEU A 75 17.11 17.01 -7.33
N LYS A 76 17.26 18.19 -7.95
CA LYS A 76 16.61 19.42 -7.46
C LYS A 76 15.09 19.32 -7.48
N LYS A 77 14.52 18.72 -8.54
CA LYS A 77 13.09 18.42 -8.66
C LYS A 77 12.64 17.38 -7.64
N ALA A 78 13.44 16.34 -7.42
CA ALA A 78 13.13 15.29 -6.44
C ALA A 78 13.21 15.80 -4.99
N ASN A 79 14.28 16.52 -4.63
CA ASN A 79 14.47 17.10 -3.30
C ASN A 79 15.44 18.30 -3.31
N LYS A 80 14.87 19.51 -3.35
CA LYS A 80 15.60 20.78 -3.29
C LYS A 80 16.47 20.94 -2.02
N SER A 81 16.05 20.42 -0.87
CA SER A 81 16.83 20.53 0.38
C SER A 81 18.13 19.74 0.29
N VAL A 82 18.02 18.47 -0.11
CA VAL A 82 19.19 17.58 -0.29
C VAL A 82 20.13 18.16 -1.35
N PHE A 83 19.56 18.66 -2.44
CA PHE A 83 20.32 19.34 -3.47
C PHE A 83 21.18 20.48 -2.89
N ASN A 84 20.58 21.39 -2.13
CA ASN A 84 21.28 22.52 -1.52
C ASN A 84 22.34 22.09 -0.48
N GLU A 85 22.18 20.92 0.13
CA GLU A 85 23.15 20.41 1.10
C GLU A 85 24.37 19.74 0.43
N ILE A 86 24.17 19.10 -0.73
CA ILE A 86 25.22 18.41 -1.47
C ILE A 86 26.00 19.37 -2.36
N PHE A 87 25.33 20.34 -2.98
CA PHE A 87 25.90 21.19 -4.01
C PHE A 87 26.12 22.62 -3.51
N THR A 88 27.32 23.14 -3.74
CA THR A 88 27.61 24.59 -3.65
C THR A 88 27.87 25.11 -5.05
N ILE A 89 27.06 26.07 -5.50
CA ILE A 89 27.17 26.64 -6.85
C ILE A 89 27.67 28.08 -6.71
N GLU A 90 28.92 28.32 -7.10
CA GLU A 90 29.42 29.68 -7.23
C GLU A 90 28.83 30.32 -8.49
N LYS A 91 28.10 31.41 -8.28
CA LYS A 91 27.57 32.24 -9.35
C LYS A 91 28.70 33.13 -9.87
N THR A 92 29.20 32.89 -11.08
CA THR A 92 30.05 33.88 -11.75
C THR A 92 29.16 34.86 -12.47
N ARG A 93 29.36 36.15 -12.19
CA ARG A 93 28.68 37.22 -12.92
C ARG A 93 29.22 37.20 -14.34
N VAL A 94 28.39 36.84 -15.32
CA VAL A 94 28.79 37.01 -16.73
C VAL A 94 28.64 38.49 -17.04
N VAL A 95 29.76 39.17 -17.23
CA VAL A 95 29.76 40.50 -17.84
C VAL A 95 29.61 40.27 -19.34
N THR A 96 28.38 40.14 -19.82
CA THR A 96 28.12 40.15 -21.26
C THR A 96 28.03 41.59 -21.73
N ASP A 97 29.07 42.06 -22.44
CA ASP A 97 28.81 42.98 -23.53
C ASP A 97 27.89 42.23 -24.53
N ARG A 98 26.76 42.85 -24.84
CA ARG A 98 25.62 42.33 -25.64
C ARG A 98 26.02 41.27 -26.69
N VAL A 99 25.59 40.03 -26.47
CA VAL A 99 25.45 39.03 -27.54
C VAL A 99 23.99 38.59 -27.53
N GLU A 100 23.30 38.84 -28.64
CA GLU A 100 21.92 38.40 -28.86
C GLU A 100 21.88 36.87 -28.84
N LEU A 101 21.21 36.31 -27.82
CA LEU A 101 20.95 34.88 -27.73
C LEU A 101 19.70 34.55 -28.55
N GLU A 102 19.87 33.67 -29.53
CA GLU A 102 18.78 33.12 -30.34
C GLU A 102 17.74 32.39 -29.46
N LYS A 103 16.47 32.67 -29.76
CA LYS A 103 15.28 32.21 -29.04
C LYS A 103 15.20 30.68 -28.98
N GLY A 104 15.20 30.11 -27.78
CA GLY A 104 14.91 28.68 -27.58
C GLY A 104 15.09 28.11 -26.16
N TYR A 105 15.67 28.85 -25.22
CA TYR A 105 16.01 28.35 -23.88
C TYR A 105 15.52 29.25 -22.73
N GLU A 106 14.26 29.71 -22.78
CA GLU A 106 13.83 30.88 -22.00
C GLU A 106 13.38 30.66 -20.53
N ASP A 107 13.10 29.47 -20.01
CA ASP A 107 12.39 29.42 -18.70
C ASP A 107 13.20 29.13 -17.42
N GLU A 108 14.51 28.86 -17.47
CA GLU A 108 15.30 28.72 -16.22
C GLU A 108 16.66 29.45 -16.18
N MET A 109 17.05 30.17 -17.24
CA MET A 109 18.19 31.10 -17.18
C MET A 109 17.72 32.51 -16.82
N ILE A 110 17.33 32.69 -15.57
CA ILE A 110 17.19 34.04 -15.00
C ILE A 110 18.57 34.71 -15.06
N GLN A 111 18.70 35.69 -15.96
CA GLN A 111 19.73 36.74 -15.99
C GLN A 111 21.20 36.27 -15.91
N GLY A 112 21.80 35.86 -17.03
CA GLY A 112 23.25 36.03 -17.24
C GLY A 112 24.19 35.35 -16.23
N PHE A 113 23.79 34.26 -15.59
CA PHE A 113 24.65 33.49 -14.70
C PHE A 113 24.96 32.12 -15.33
N ILE A 114 26.17 31.98 -15.86
CA ILE A 114 26.75 30.66 -16.12
C ILE A 114 27.21 30.12 -14.75
N PRO A 115 26.83 28.89 -14.34
CA PRO A 115 27.40 28.26 -13.16
C PRO A 115 28.92 28.23 -13.30
N GLY A 116 29.63 28.97 -12.44
CA GLY A 116 31.08 29.12 -12.54
C GLY A 116 31.81 27.88 -12.11
N LYS A 117 31.48 27.46 -10.89
CA LYS A 117 32.08 26.32 -10.21
C LYS A 117 30.99 25.61 -9.43
N ILE A 118 30.88 24.31 -9.65
CA ILE A 118 29.99 23.44 -8.89
C ILE A 118 30.87 22.61 -7.97
N GLU A 119 30.80 22.87 -6.67
CA GLU A 119 31.45 22.06 -5.66
C GLU A 119 30.44 21.05 -5.09
N ILE A 120 30.94 19.85 -4.78
CA ILE A 120 30.15 18.78 -4.21
C ILE A 120 30.74 18.32 -2.89
N ASP A 121 29.87 18.24 -1.89
CA ASP A 121 30.13 17.53 -0.65
C ASP A 121 29.93 16.02 -0.87
N VAL A 122 31.04 15.35 -1.24
CA VAL A 122 31.05 13.90 -1.52
C VAL A 122 30.68 13.09 -0.27
N THR A 123 31.00 13.59 0.92
CA THR A 123 30.68 12.93 2.19
C THR A 123 29.16 12.92 2.41
N LYS A 124 28.50 14.07 2.24
CA LYS A 124 27.04 14.16 2.33
C LYS A 124 26.35 13.31 1.26
N LEU A 125 26.84 13.34 0.02
CA LEU A 125 26.30 12.50 -1.06
C LEU A 125 26.34 11.01 -0.69
N LYS A 126 27.48 10.51 -0.17
CA LYS A 126 27.61 9.13 0.30
C LYS A 126 26.67 8.81 1.47
N ASN A 127 26.50 9.73 2.41
CA ASN A 127 25.58 9.57 3.54
C ASN A 127 24.12 9.46 3.07
N TYR A 128 23.72 10.27 2.09
CA TYR A 128 22.39 10.21 1.50
C TYR A 128 22.14 8.91 0.74
N ILE A 129 23.11 8.44 -0.06
CA ILE A 129 23.04 7.13 -0.74
C ILE A 129 22.89 6.00 0.29
N THR A 130 23.70 6.04 1.35
CA THR A 130 23.65 5.03 2.42
C THR A 130 22.29 5.01 3.13
N SER A 131 21.74 6.18 3.42
CA SER A 131 20.45 6.32 4.08
C SER A 131 19.30 5.83 3.19
N ALA A 132 19.30 6.22 1.91
CA ALA A 132 18.31 5.75 0.93
C ALA A 132 18.32 4.22 0.79
N ASN A 133 19.51 3.60 0.69
CA ASN A 133 19.64 2.14 0.67
C ASN A 133 19.06 1.47 1.92
N LYS A 134 19.34 2.01 3.11
CA LYS A 134 18.81 1.49 4.38
C LYS A 134 17.29 1.61 4.47
N ILE A 135 16.70 2.67 3.91
CA ILE A 135 15.26 2.88 3.86
C ILE A 135 14.61 1.90 2.88
N ILE A 136 15.17 1.74 1.67
CA ILE A 136 14.69 0.76 0.68
C ILE A 136 14.70 -0.66 1.27
N ALA A 137 15.80 -1.05 1.93
CA ALA A 137 15.89 -2.36 2.58
C ALA A 137 14.79 -2.57 3.64
N PHE A 138 14.49 -1.54 4.43
CA PHE A 138 13.39 -1.58 5.40
C PHE A 138 12.01 -1.73 4.72
N ILE A 139 11.77 -1.01 3.62
CA ILE A 139 10.51 -1.11 2.85
C ILE A 139 10.33 -2.54 2.32
N ILE A 140 11.37 -3.11 1.71
CA ILE A 140 11.35 -4.49 1.20
C ILE A 140 11.08 -5.50 2.33
N GLU A 141 11.71 -5.33 3.49
CA GLU A 141 11.46 -6.18 4.65
C GLU A 141 9.99 -6.11 5.11
N LYS A 142 9.41 -4.91 5.13
CA LYS A 142 8.00 -4.70 5.45
C LYS A 142 7.07 -5.35 4.42
N GLN A 143 7.34 -5.23 3.12
CA GLN A 143 6.57 -5.89 2.07
C GLN A 143 6.55 -7.41 2.24
N LYS A 144 7.72 -8.02 2.50
CA LYS A 144 7.81 -9.47 2.75
C LYS A 144 6.99 -9.89 3.97
N LYS A 145 7.04 -9.13 5.06
CA LYS A 145 6.24 -9.40 6.26
C LYS A 145 4.73 -9.24 6.00
N THR A 146 4.32 -8.22 5.25
CA THR A 146 2.91 -8.02 4.86
C THR A 146 2.41 -9.19 4.02
N LYS A 147 3.18 -9.58 2.99
CA LYS A 147 2.82 -10.71 2.13
C LYS A 147 2.74 -12.02 2.92
N LEU A 148 3.70 -12.29 3.81
CA LEU A 148 3.66 -13.46 4.67
C LEU A 148 2.44 -13.44 5.61
N LEU A 149 2.02 -12.26 6.08
CA LEU A 149 0.83 -12.13 6.92
C LEU A 149 -0.46 -12.34 6.12
N GLU A 150 -0.51 -11.89 4.87
CA GLU A 150 -1.62 -12.14 3.94
C GLU A 150 -1.70 -13.62 3.56
N GLU A 151 -0.57 -14.27 3.26
CA GLU A 151 -0.48 -15.71 3.00
C GLU A 151 -0.83 -16.53 4.26
N LYS A 152 -0.64 -15.97 5.46
CA LYS A 152 -1.04 -16.57 6.74
C LYS A 152 -2.49 -16.34 7.13
N LYS A 153 -3.23 -15.44 6.47
CA LYS A 153 -4.68 -15.35 6.69
C LYS A 153 -5.28 -16.65 6.19
N THR A 154 -5.61 -17.53 7.13
CA THR A 154 -6.36 -18.73 6.81
C THR A 154 -7.77 -18.29 6.44
N TYR A 155 -8.47 -19.11 5.67
CA TYR A 155 -9.90 -18.88 5.43
C TYR A 155 -10.70 -18.78 6.74
N GLU A 156 -10.15 -19.24 7.88
CA GLU A 156 -10.76 -19.15 9.20
C GLU A 156 -10.88 -17.70 9.72
N ASP A 157 -10.03 -16.80 9.24
CA ASP A 157 -10.08 -15.38 9.61
C ASP A 157 -11.19 -14.63 8.87
N GLU A 158 -11.67 -15.18 7.75
CA GLU A 158 -12.68 -14.57 6.90
C GLU A 158 -14.04 -14.46 7.59
N VAL A 159 -14.74 -13.35 7.31
CA VAL A 159 -16.06 -13.07 7.90
C VAL A 159 -17.08 -14.15 7.55
N TRP A 160 -17.12 -14.57 6.28
CA TRP A 160 -18.04 -15.61 5.81
C TRP A 160 -17.81 -16.93 6.55
N PHE A 161 -16.57 -17.24 6.93
CA PHE A 161 -16.25 -18.48 7.61
C PHE A 161 -16.74 -18.43 9.06
N LYS A 162 -16.47 -17.34 9.78
CA LYS A 162 -16.95 -17.13 11.15
C LYS A 162 -18.48 -17.18 11.22
N VAL A 163 -19.18 -16.48 10.31
CA VAL A 163 -20.64 -16.56 10.18
C VAL A 163 -21.09 -17.98 9.85
N GLY A 164 -20.36 -18.66 8.95
CA GLY A 164 -20.63 -20.03 8.54
C GLY A 164 -20.54 -21.05 9.66
N VAL A 165 -19.51 -20.98 10.52
CA VAL A 165 -19.38 -21.84 11.71
C VAL A 165 -20.56 -21.63 12.66
N LYS A 166 -21.02 -20.38 12.86
CA LYS A 166 -22.17 -20.05 13.70
C LYS A 166 -23.51 -20.53 13.13
N LEU A 167 -23.64 -20.58 11.81
CA LEU A 167 -24.76 -21.23 11.13
C LEU A 167 -24.69 -22.75 11.27
N ALA A 168 -23.54 -23.33 10.99
CA ALA A 168 -23.32 -24.77 11.05
C ALA A 168 -23.51 -25.34 12.45
N SER A 169 -23.12 -24.61 13.50
CA SER A 169 -23.29 -25.02 14.90
C SER A 169 -24.71 -24.83 15.45
N GLY A 170 -25.61 -24.16 14.71
CA GLY A 170 -26.97 -23.84 15.16
C GLY A 170 -27.07 -22.64 16.10
N GLU A 171 -25.97 -21.94 16.42
CA GLU A 171 -25.99 -20.73 17.26
C GLU A 171 -26.90 -19.61 16.69
N MET A 172 -27.15 -19.65 15.38
CA MET A 172 -28.01 -18.68 14.69
C MET A 172 -29.49 -19.10 14.59
N ASP A 173 -29.88 -20.30 15.01
CA ASP A 173 -31.27 -20.81 14.94
C ASP A 173 -32.25 -19.96 15.74
N LYS A 174 -31.76 -19.19 16.72
CA LYS A 174 -32.60 -18.25 17.47
C LYS A 174 -33.20 -17.14 16.60
N TYR A 175 -32.65 -16.86 15.41
CA TYR A 175 -33.09 -15.77 14.53
C TYR A 175 -33.99 -16.18 13.37
N TYR A 176 -34.13 -17.48 13.11
CA TYR A 176 -34.95 -17.98 12.02
C TYR A 176 -35.68 -19.26 12.43
N THR A 177 -36.64 -19.67 11.61
CA THR A 177 -37.24 -21.00 11.64
C THR A 177 -37.13 -21.59 10.24
N ILE A 178 -37.22 -22.91 10.15
CA ILE A 178 -37.25 -23.60 8.86
C ILE A 178 -38.68 -24.12 8.70
N ASP A 179 -39.33 -23.77 7.59
CA ASP A 179 -40.66 -24.29 7.30
C ASP A 179 -40.61 -25.72 6.73
N SER A 180 -41.78 -26.32 6.50
CA SER A 180 -41.90 -27.69 5.98
C SER A 180 -41.29 -27.89 4.58
N LYS A 181 -40.96 -26.81 3.87
CA LYS A 181 -40.32 -26.85 2.55
C LYS A 181 -38.80 -26.63 2.65
N GLY A 182 -38.25 -26.56 3.86
CA GLY A 182 -36.83 -26.27 4.07
C GLY A 182 -36.48 -24.80 3.86
N ILE A 183 -37.47 -23.90 3.79
CA ILE A 183 -37.22 -22.47 3.56
C ILE A 183 -37.03 -21.77 4.90
N MET A 184 -35.97 -20.97 4.96
CA MET A 184 -35.66 -20.16 6.14
C MET A 184 -36.62 -18.96 6.24
N GLN A 185 -37.34 -18.89 7.35
CA GLN A 185 -38.23 -17.80 7.72
C GLN A 185 -37.61 -16.99 8.85
N LEU A 186 -37.31 -15.72 8.61
CA LEU A 186 -36.68 -14.84 9.60
C LEU A 186 -37.69 -14.42 10.66
N LYS A 187 -37.31 -14.46 11.94
CA LYS A 187 -38.18 -14.01 13.03
C LYS A 187 -38.28 -12.48 13.04
N ASN A 188 -39.38 -11.93 13.54
CA ASN A 188 -39.58 -10.47 13.59
C ASN A 188 -38.49 -9.70 14.36
N SER A 189 -37.79 -10.34 15.28
CA SER A 189 -36.67 -9.75 16.03
C SER A 189 -35.36 -9.65 15.24
N TYR A 190 -35.31 -10.22 14.03
CA TYR A 190 -34.12 -10.26 13.19
C TYR A 190 -33.81 -8.90 12.57
N THR A 191 -32.56 -8.45 12.76
CA THR A 191 -31.91 -7.50 11.86
C THR A 191 -30.46 -7.92 11.66
N ALA A 192 -29.95 -7.85 10.43
CA ALA A 192 -28.57 -8.25 10.15
C ALA A 192 -27.51 -7.51 11.00
N PRO A 193 -27.63 -6.19 11.26
CA PRO A 193 -26.67 -5.48 12.13
C PRO A 193 -26.69 -5.99 13.57
N ARG A 194 -27.89 -6.27 14.13
CA ARG A 194 -28.02 -6.81 15.49
C ARG A 194 -27.40 -8.19 15.59
N VAL A 195 -27.70 -9.07 14.63
CA VAL A 195 -27.11 -10.42 14.59
C VAL A 195 -25.60 -10.35 14.49
N ALA A 196 -25.06 -9.49 13.62
CA ALA A 196 -23.63 -9.30 13.46
C ALA A 196 -22.94 -8.79 14.74
N GLU A 197 -23.57 -7.84 15.45
CA GLU A 197 -23.10 -7.35 16.75
C GLU A 197 -23.10 -8.46 17.82
N GLU A 198 -24.18 -9.25 17.91
CA GLU A 198 -24.28 -10.38 18.85
C GLU A 198 -23.26 -11.49 18.56
N LEU A 199 -22.85 -11.67 17.30
CA LEU A 199 -21.85 -12.66 16.89
C LEU A 199 -20.41 -12.17 17.07
N GLY A 200 -20.19 -10.86 17.25
CA GLY A 200 -18.91 -10.28 17.66
C GLY A 200 -18.47 -9.02 16.92
N ASP A 201 -18.99 -8.73 15.71
CA ASP A 201 -18.59 -7.53 14.95
C ASP A 201 -19.70 -7.10 13.97
N LYS A 202 -20.16 -5.83 14.09
CA LYS A 202 -21.15 -5.20 13.20
C LYS A 202 -20.77 -5.28 11.72
N LYS A 203 -19.48 -5.35 11.39
CA LYS A 203 -19.02 -5.44 9.99
C LYS A 203 -19.50 -6.72 9.30
N TRP A 204 -19.87 -7.76 10.04
CA TRP A 204 -20.35 -9.03 9.50
C TRP A 204 -21.77 -8.98 8.93
N GLN A 205 -22.46 -7.83 9.07
CA GLN A 205 -23.84 -7.66 8.63
C GLN A 205 -24.10 -8.05 7.17
N LYS A 206 -23.12 -7.87 6.27
CA LYS A 206 -23.33 -8.15 4.84
C LYS A 206 -23.38 -9.65 4.56
N ASP A 207 -22.50 -10.43 5.17
CA ASP A 207 -22.46 -11.90 5.06
C ASP A 207 -23.65 -12.54 5.76
N VAL A 208 -24.01 -12.02 6.95
CA VAL A 208 -25.23 -12.41 7.67
C VAL A 208 -26.47 -12.17 6.81
N LEU A 209 -26.60 -10.96 6.24
CA LEU A 209 -27.76 -10.58 5.42
C LEU A 209 -27.86 -11.45 4.16
N ALA A 210 -26.78 -11.56 3.39
CA ALA A 210 -26.78 -12.30 2.13
C ALA A 210 -27.10 -13.79 2.34
N THR A 211 -26.57 -14.38 3.42
CA THR A 211 -26.77 -15.80 3.72
C THR A 211 -28.18 -16.08 4.23
N LEU A 212 -28.66 -15.31 5.22
CA LEU A 212 -29.98 -15.53 5.81
C LEU A 212 -31.14 -15.14 4.89
N LYS A 213 -30.95 -14.15 4.01
CA LYS A 213 -31.93 -13.82 2.96
C LYS A 213 -31.78 -14.65 1.69
N ASN A 214 -30.87 -15.63 1.68
CA ASN A 214 -30.65 -16.54 0.58
C ASN A 214 -30.45 -15.83 -0.78
N TYR A 215 -29.51 -14.89 -0.85
CA TYR A 215 -29.26 -14.14 -2.08
C TYR A 215 -28.87 -15.11 -3.22
N SER A 216 -29.52 -14.98 -4.38
CA SER A 216 -29.23 -15.78 -5.56
C SER A 216 -27.82 -15.52 -6.09
N THR A 217 -27.32 -16.43 -6.92
CA THR A 217 -26.02 -16.32 -7.60
C THR A 217 -25.91 -15.12 -8.54
N GLU A 218 -27.04 -14.58 -9.00
CA GLU A 218 -27.14 -13.40 -9.87
C GLU A 218 -27.00 -12.08 -9.10
N SER A 219 -27.09 -12.10 -7.78
CA SER A 219 -26.94 -10.89 -6.96
C SER A 219 -25.51 -10.37 -6.99
N THR A 220 -25.33 -9.05 -7.01
CA THR A 220 -24.00 -8.41 -6.83
C THR A 220 -23.33 -8.79 -5.51
N ASN A 221 -24.10 -9.26 -4.53
CA ASN A 221 -23.61 -9.76 -3.24
C ASN A 221 -23.70 -11.28 -3.10
N ALA A 222 -23.90 -12.02 -4.20
CA ALA A 222 -24.01 -13.49 -4.20
C ALA A 222 -22.83 -14.20 -3.52
N HIS A 223 -21.62 -13.67 -3.72
CA HIS A 223 -20.39 -14.22 -3.13
C HIS A 223 -20.38 -14.22 -1.60
N LYS A 224 -21.25 -13.43 -0.96
CA LYS A 224 -21.39 -13.36 0.51
C LYS A 224 -22.38 -14.39 1.06
N ASN A 225 -23.27 -14.95 0.23
CA ASN A 225 -24.13 -16.04 0.65
C ASN A 225 -23.29 -17.33 0.70
N ILE A 226 -23.12 -17.89 1.89
CA ILE A 226 -22.29 -19.07 2.13
C ILE A 226 -22.84 -20.28 1.37
N PHE A 227 -24.17 -20.39 1.25
CA PHE A 227 -24.85 -21.50 0.54
C PHE A 227 -24.67 -21.46 -0.98
N ASN A 228 -24.09 -20.39 -1.54
CA ASN A 228 -23.77 -20.34 -2.97
C ASN A 228 -22.39 -20.97 -3.29
N SER A 229 -21.64 -21.45 -2.30
CA SER A 229 -20.29 -21.99 -2.53
C SER A 229 -20.07 -23.28 -1.75
N ARG A 230 -19.97 -24.39 -2.50
CA ARG A 230 -19.61 -25.72 -1.97
C ARG A 230 -18.25 -25.67 -1.25
N ASP A 231 -17.25 -25.01 -1.82
CA ASP A 231 -15.92 -24.87 -1.20
C ASP A 231 -15.99 -24.21 0.19
N LYS A 232 -16.74 -23.10 0.31
CA LYS A 232 -16.95 -22.44 1.62
C LYS A 232 -17.61 -23.37 2.62
N MET A 233 -18.69 -24.03 2.23
CA MET A 233 -19.41 -24.96 3.10
C MET A 233 -18.54 -26.15 3.52
N MET A 234 -17.78 -26.74 2.60
CA MET A 234 -16.87 -27.84 2.91
C MET A 234 -15.77 -27.43 3.90
N LYS A 235 -15.19 -26.23 3.74
CA LYS A 235 -14.23 -25.67 4.72
C LYS A 235 -14.85 -25.56 6.11
N ILE A 236 -16.08 -25.06 6.22
CA ILE A 236 -16.80 -24.93 7.49
C ILE A 236 -17.07 -26.31 8.09
N ILE A 237 -17.61 -27.24 7.30
CA ILE A 237 -17.94 -28.61 7.75
C ILE A 237 -16.69 -29.34 8.26
N ASN A 238 -15.59 -29.27 7.51
CA ASN A 238 -14.33 -29.90 7.90
C ASN A 238 -13.79 -29.30 9.19
N HIS A 239 -13.79 -27.97 9.32
CA HIS A 239 -13.37 -27.31 10.55
C HIS A 239 -14.25 -27.71 11.75
N CYS A 240 -15.58 -27.73 11.59
CA CYS A 240 -16.48 -28.18 12.64
C CYS A 240 -16.16 -29.63 13.05
N LYS A 241 -15.92 -30.52 12.08
CA LYS A 241 -15.54 -31.92 12.34
C LYS A 241 -14.20 -32.02 13.10
N GLU A 242 -13.18 -31.29 12.68
CA GLU A 242 -11.85 -31.25 13.32
C GLU A 242 -11.91 -30.71 14.76
N LYS A 243 -12.81 -29.75 15.02
CA LYS A 243 -13.00 -29.15 16.35
C LYS A 243 -14.04 -29.86 17.22
N GLY A 244 -14.66 -30.93 16.72
CA GLY A 244 -15.73 -31.64 17.44
C GLY A 244 -17.00 -30.79 17.65
N ILE A 245 -17.24 -29.81 16.77
CA ILE A 245 -18.45 -28.97 16.77
C ILE A 245 -19.55 -29.72 15.98
N PRO A 246 -20.70 -30.04 16.60
CA PRO A 246 -21.82 -30.64 15.89
C PRO A 246 -22.31 -29.72 14.76
N VAL A 247 -22.53 -30.29 13.57
CA VAL A 247 -23.11 -29.58 12.43
C VAL A 247 -24.60 -29.91 12.34
N ILE A 248 -25.46 -28.88 12.30
CA ILE A 248 -26.90 -29.08 12.18
C ILE A 248 -27.27 -29.63 10.79
N PRO A 249 -28.22 -30.59 10.69
CA PRO A 249 -28.57 -31.23 9.41
C PRO A 249 -28.96 -30.25 8.31
N HIS A 250 -29.75 -29.22 8.65
CA HIS A 250 -30.16 -28.19 7.69
C HIS A 250 -28.98 -27.47 7.02
N PHE A 251 -27.84 -27.33 7.70
CA PHE A 251 -26.66 -26.74 7.09
C PHE A 251 -26.09 -27.65 6.00
N THR A 252 -25.99 -28.96 6.25
CA THR A 252 -25.50 -29.94 5.27
C THR A 252 -26.49 -30.20 4.14
N ASP A 253 -27.79 -30.12 4.41
CA ASP A 253 -28.85 -30.34 3.41
C ASP A 253 -28.83 -29.28 2.29
N ARG A 254 -28.21 -28.13 2.56
CA ARG A 254 -28.08 -27.01 1.62
C ARG A 254 -26.77 -27.00 0.84
N LEU A 255 -25.96 -28.05 0.96
CA LEU A 255 -24.68 -28.15 0.26
C LEU A 255 -24.93 -28.20 -1.26
N PRO A 256 -24.38 -27.26 -2.06
CA PRO A 256 -24.53 -27.28 -3.51
C PRO A 256 -23.95 -28.58 -4.12
N PRO A 257 -24.51 -29.05 -5.26
CA PRO A 257 -23.98 -30.21 -5.97
C PRO A 257 -22.53 -29.98 -6.43
N GLU A 258 -21.85 -31.08 -6.77
CA GLU A 258 -20.50 -31.07 -7.36
C GLU A 258 -20.45 -30.48 -8.76
#